data_AF-A0A843CCU6-F1
#
_entry.id   AF-A0A843CCU6-F1
#
_cell.length_a   1.000
_cell.length_b   1.000
_cell.length_c   1.000
_cell.angle_alpha   90.00
_cell.angle_beta   90.00
_cell.angle_gamma   90.00
#
_symmetry.space_group_name_H-M   'P 1'
#
loop_
_entity.id
_entity.type
_entity.pdbx_description
1 polymer ?
#
loop_
_entity_poly.entity_id
_entity_poly.type
_entity_poly.pdbx_seq_one_letter_code
_entity_poly.pdbx_strand_id
1 'polypeptide(L)'
;MRLESEDDKLERILVYVNIEKALFGIGNVDYEKVVETLYRQYNCCLEDCYEHPEHLKRVLNYIYGDAHVLTESLKTGLREFTRDSSIARFLEIMDK
;
A
#
# COMPACT_ATOMS: atom_id res chain seq x y z
N MET A 1 -14.07 16.26 12.68
CA MET A 1 -12.70 15.76 12.42
C MET A 1 -12.43 14.69 13.45
N ARG A 2 -12.39 13.40 13.06
CA ARG A 2 -12.07 12.32 13.99
C ARG A 2 -10.57 12.43 14.31
N LEU A 3 -10.21 12.44 15.59
CA LEU A 3 -8.80 12.38 15.98
C LEU A 3 -8.30 10.99 15.67
N GLU A 4 -7.22 10.93 14.90
CA GLU A 4 -6.53 9.70 14.57
C GLU A 4 -5.96 9.06 15.84
N SER A 5 -6.22 7.78 16.05
CA SER A 5 -5.72 7.04 17.21
C SER A 5 -4.24 6.73 17.07
N GLU A 6 -3.59 6.34 18.17
CA GLU A 6 -2.19 5.87 18.10
C GLU A 6 -2.06 4.59 17.28
N ASP A 7 -3.07 3.72 17.34
CA ASP A 7 -3.14 2.51 16.53
C ASP A 7 -3.22 2.83 15.04
N ASP A 8 -4.08 3.79 14.63
CA ASP A 8 -4.18 4.22 13.23
C ASP A 8 -2.83 4.73 12.68
N LYS A 9 -2.07 5.47 13.50
CA LYS A 9 -0.73 5.95 13.12
C LYS A 9 0.25 4.81 12.95
N LEU A 10 0.24 3.84 13.86
CA LEU A 10 1.10 2.65 13.78
C LEU A 10 0.74 1.80 12.55
N GLU A 11 -0.54 1.60 12.29
CA GLU A 11 -1.03 0.86 11.12
C GLU A 11 -0.61 1.50 9.81
N ARG A 12 -0.73 2.84 9.69
CA ARG A 12 -0.25 3.57 8.51
C ARG A 12 1.25 3.39 8.30
N ILE A 13 2.06 3.50 9.35
CA ILE A 13 3.51 3.29 9.26
C ILE A 13 3.81 1.85 8.82
N LEU A 14 3.11 0.86 9.37
CA LEU A 14 3.27 -0.54 8.99
C LEU A 14 2.93 -0.76 7.51
N VAL A 15 1.84 -0.18 7.01
CA VAL A 15 1.46 -0.26 5.60
C VAL A 15 2.51 0.41 4.72
N TYR A 16 2.92 1.64 5.03
CA TYR A 16 3.97 2.36 4.30
C TYR A 16 5.24 1.51 4.17
N VAL A 17 5.76 1.02 5.30
CA VAL A 17 7.02 0.25 5.35
C VAL A 17 6.91 -1.04 4.54
N ASN A 18 5.75 -1.71 4.55
CA ASN A 18 5.56 -2.93 3.76
C ASN A 18 5.42 -2.65 2.26
N ILE A 19 4.78 -1.55 1.87
CA ILE A 19 4.74 -1.13 0.46
C ILE A 19 6.15 -0.80 -0.03
N GLU A 20 6.88 0.02 0.73
CA GLU A 20 8.25 0.41 0.42
C GLU A 20 9.15 -0.83 0.26
N LYS A 21 9.12 -1.75 1.22
CA LYS A 21 9.87 -3.02 1.15
C LYS A 21 9.48 -3.87 -0.06
N ALA A 22 8.18 -3.99 -0.36
CA ALA A 22 7.72 -4.80 -1.48
C ALA A 22 8.17 -4.21 -2.82
N LEU A 23 8.09 -2.89 -2.99
CA LEU A 23 8.57 -2.19 -4.18
C LEU A 23 10.09 -2.31 -4.35
N PHE A 24 10.86 -2.07 -3.29
CA PHE A 24 12.32 -2.24 -3.34
C PHE A 24 12.75 -3.69 -3.55
N GLY A 25 11.95 -4.66 -3.11
CA GLY A 25 12.17 -6.09 -3.37
C GLY A 25 12.04 -6.45 -4.85
N ILE A 26 11.30 -5.66 -5.64
CA ILE A 26 11.21 -5.78 -7.10
C ILE A 26 12.39 -5.03 -7.75
N GLY A 27 12.61 -3.78 -7.34
CA GLY A 27 13.74 -2.96 -7.79
C GLY A 27 13.60 -1.47 -7.49
N ASN A 28 14.71 -0.74 -7.45
CA ASN A 28 14.69 0.70 -7.15
C ASN A 28 13.95 1.53 -8.21
N VAL A 29 14.07 1.15 -9.49
CA VAL A 29 13.38 1.84 -10.61
C VAL A 29 11.85 1.68 -10.49
N ASP A 30 11.41 0.54 -10.00
CA ASP A 30 10.01 0.20 -9.79
C ASP A 30 9.40 1.02 -8.65
N TYR A 31 10.14 1.25 -7.57
CA TYR A 31 9.75 2.17 -6.50
C TYR A 31 9.50 3.58 -7.02
N GLU A 32 10.50 4.18 -7.70
CA GLU A 32 10.41 5.56 -8.19
C GLU A 32 9.23 5.73 -9.17
N LYS A 33 9.05 4.76 -10.08
CA LYS A 33 7.96 4.78 -11.06
C LYS A 33 6.59 4.74 -10.41
N VAL A 34 6.41 3.93 -9.37
CA VAL A 34 5.14 3.84 -8.63
C VAL A 34 4.84 5.14 -7.90
N VAL A 35 5.83 5.70 -7.19
CA VAL A 35 5.69 6.98 -6.46
C VAL A 35 5.36 8.12 -7.42
N GLU A 36 6.07 8.24 -8.54
CA GLU A 36 5.82 9.28 -9.53
C GLU A 36 4.41 9.15 -10.14
N THR A 37 3.98 7.91 -10.43
CA THR A 37 2.66 7.66 -11.03
C THR A 37 1.53 7.96 -10.06
N LEU A 38 1.67 7.59 -8.79
CA LEU A 38 0.72 7.93 -7.71
C LEU A 38 0.54 9.43 -7.59
N TYR A 39 1.65 10.18 -7.55
CA TYR A 39 1.60 11.62 -7.45
C TYR A 39 0.95 12.26 -8.68
N ARG A 40 1.34 11.83 -9.89
CA ARG A 40 0.80 12.40 -11.15
C ARG A 40 -0.69 12.12 -11.35
N GLN A 41 -1.18 10.95 -10.97
CA GLN A 41 -2.57 10.55 -11.24
C GLN A 41 -3.54 10.96 -10.14
N TYR A 42 -3.09 10.93 -8.87
CA TYR A 42 -3.96 11.07 -7.71
C TYR A 42 -3.51 12.17 -6.75
N ASN A 43 -2.35 12.80 -6.97
CA ASN A 43 -1.70 13.70 -6.01
C ASN A 43 -1.54 13.02 -4.63
N CYS A 44 -1.26 11.71 -4.64
CA CYS A 44 -1.06 10.88 -3.46
C CYS A 44 0.41 10.46 -3.32
N CYS A 45 0.85 10.36 -2.06
CA CYS A 45 2.09 9.72 -1.64
C CYS A 45 1.82 8.28 -1.14
N LEU A 46 2.88 7.53 -0.82
CA LEU A 46 2.74 6.15 -0.32
C LEU A 46 2.02 6.09 1.03
N GLU A 47 2.21 7.09 1.88
CA GLU A 47 1.55 7.21 3.18
C GLU A 47 0.03 7.34 3.03
N ASP A 48 -0.44 8.01 1.97
CA ASP A 48 -1.86 8.18 1.66
C ASP A 48 -2.51 6.87 1.21
N CYS A 49 -1.72 5.89 0.75
CA CYS A 49 -2.23 4.60 0.29
C CYS A 49 -2.83 3.76 1.43
N TYR A 50 -2.53 4.09 2.69
CA TYR A 50 -3.23 3.51 3.85
C TYR A 50 -4.73 3.85 3.82
N GLU A 51 -5.07 5.10 3.49
CA GLU A 51 -6.46 5.57 3.38
C GLU A 51 -7.05 5.29 1.99
N HIS A 52 -6.20 5.25 0.96
CA HIS A 52 -6.55 5.10 -0.45
C HIS A 52 -5.85 3.89 -1.13
N PRO A 53 -6.05 2.65 -0.65
CA PRO A 53 -5.46 1.46 -1.27
C PRO A 53 -5.84 1.26 -2.75
N GLU A 54 -7.01 1.76 -3.15
CA GLU A 54 -7.47 1.71 -4.54
C GLU A 54 -6.56 2.46 -5.51
N HIS A 55 -5.92 3.55 -5.07
CA HIS A 55 -4.97 4.30 -5.89
C HIS A 55 -3.72 3.48 -6.14
N LEU A 56 -3.15 2.91 -5.08
CA LEU A 56 -1.99 2.02 -5.16
C LEU A 56 -2.26 0.86 -6.12
N LYS A 57 -3.35 0.12 -5.90
CA LYS A 57 -3.72 -1.00 -6.75
C LYS A 57 -3.87 -0.62 -8.23
N ARG A 58 -4.54 0.50 -8.53
CA ARG A 58 -4.69 0.97 -9.91
C ARG A 58 -3.33 1.29 -10.55
N VAL A 59 -2.44 1.93 -9.80
CA VAL A 59 -1.07 2.23 -10.28
C VAL A 59 -0.28 0.95 -10.51
N LEU A 60 -0.34 -0.03 -9.60
CA LEU A 60 0.33 -1.31 -9.76
C LEU A 60 -0.19 -2.08 -10.99
N ASN A 61 -1.50 -2.16 -11.17
CA ASN A 61 -2.11 -2.76 -12.36
C ASN A 61 -1.72 -2.01 -13.64
N TYR A 62 -1.64 -0.68 -13.59
CA TYR A 62 -1.22 0.12 -14.73
C TYR A 62 0.25 -0.12 -15.12
N ILE A 63 1.14 -0.27 -14.13
CA ILE A 63 2.58 -0.42 -14.36
C ILE A 63 2.95 -1.87 -14.73
N TYR A 64 2.40 -2.85 -14.01
CA TYR A 64 2.81 -4.25 -14.09
C TYR A 64 1.80 -5.14 -14.83
N GLY A 65 0.61 -4.63 -15.15
CA GLY A 65 -0.50 -5.41 -15.72
C GLY A 65 -1.25 -6.26 -14.69
N ASP A 66 -0.61 -6.56 -13.56
CA ASP A 66 -1.18 -7.30 -12.44
C ASP A 66 -0.51 -6.89 -11.11
N ALA A 67 -1.30 -6.52 -10.12
CA ALA A 67 -0.84 -6.18 -8.77
C ALA A 67 -0.58 -7.42 -7.89
N HIS A 68 -0.94 -8.63 -8.34
CA HIS A 68 -0.94 -9.86 -7.53
C HIS A 68 0.38 -10.12 -6.80
N VAL A 69 1.53 -9.99 -7.48
CA VAL A 69 2.85 -10.25 -6.88
C VAL A 69 3.11 -9.33 -5.68
N LEU A 70 2.76 -8.05 -5.80
CA LEU A 70 2.95 -7.09 -4.72
C LEU A 70 1.91 -7.30 -3.61
N THR A 71 0.66 -7.58 -3.97
CA THR A 71 -0.41 -7.90 -3.02
C THR A 71 -0.04 -9.11 -2.14
N GLU A 72 0.55 -10.17 -2.70
CA GLU A 72 1.00 -11.34 -1.92
C GLU A 72 2.18 -11.01 -0.98
N SER A 73 3.10 -10.15 -1.44
CA SER A 73 4.18 -9.63 -0.59
C SER A 73 3.63 -8.84 0.61
N LEU A 74 2.66 -7.95 0.35
CA LEU A 74 1.98 -7.18 1.39
C LEU A 74 1.22 -8.06 2.38
N LYS A 75 0.44 -9.03 1.89
CA LYS A 75 -0.28 -10.00 2.75
C LYS A 75 0.69 -10.74 3.66
N THR A 76 1.85 -11.12 3.14
CA THR A 76 2.90 -11.81 3.92
C THR A 76 3.46 -10.89 5.02
N GLY A 77 3.84 -9.66 4.66
CA GLY A 77 4.44 -8.70 5.59
C GLY A 77 3.48 -8.16 6.66
N LEU A 78 2.18 -8.14 6.36
CA LEU A 78 1.15 -7.60 7.25
C LEU A 78 0.34 -8.68 7.99
N ARG A 79 0.61 -9.96 7.75
CA ARG A 79 -0.20 -11.10 8.24
C ARG A 79 -0.53 -11.04 9.72
N GLU A 80 0.45 -10.72 10.57
CA GLU A 80 0.29 -10.71 12.03
C GLU A 80 -0.61 -9.58 12.54
N PHE A 81 -0.87 -8.57 11.71
CA PHE A 81 -1.62 -7.36 12.06
C PHE A 81 -3.07 -7.36 11.55
N THR A 82 -3.56 -8.48 11.01
CA THR A 82 -4.87 -8.58 10.30
C THR A 82 -6.07 -8.90 11.19
N ARG A 83 -5.93 -8.93 12.52
CA ARG A 83 -6.92 -9.56 13.41
C ARG A 83 -8.27 -8.85 13.55
N ASP A 84 -8.37 -7.53 13.35
CA ASP A 84 -9.65 -6.76 13.25
C ASP A 84 -9.39 -5.26 12.94
N SER A 85 -8.39 -4.98 12.10
CA SER A 85 -7.82 -3.64 11.90
C SER A 85 -8.05 -3.08 10.49
N SER A 86 -7.78 -1.79 10.31
CA SER A 86 -7.83 -1.13 9.00
C SER A 86 -6.87 -1.76 7.99
N ILE A 87 -5.83 -2.45 8.46
CA ILE A 87 -4.90 -3.25 7.65
C ILE A 87 -5.62 -4.39 6.92
N ALA A 88 -6.56 -5.09 7.59
CA ALA A 88 -7.31 -6.15 6.93
C ALA A 88 -8.15 -5.61 5.76
N ARG A 89 -8.78 -4.44 5.95
CA ARG A 89 -9.52 -3.74 4.90
C ARG A 89 -8.62 -3.26 3.76
N PHE A 90 -7.45 -2.72 4.09
CA PHE A 90 -6.43 -2.33 3.10
C PHE A 90 -6.08 -3.54 2.21
N LEU A 91 -5.75 -4.68 2.80
CA LEU A 91 -5.41 -5.91 2.06
C LEU A 91 -6.58 -6.43 1.22
N GLU A 92 -7.82 -6.36 1.73
CA GLU A 92 -9.01 -6.76 0.98
C GLU A 92 -9.19 -5.92 -0.30
N ILE A 93 -8.96 -4.61 -0.23
CA ILE A 93 -9.07 -3.73 -1.41
C ILE A 93 -7.96 -4.05 -2.43
N MET A 94 -6.75 -4.32 -1.95
CA MET A 94 -5.60 -4.72 -2.77
C MET A 94 -5.81 -6.05 -3.50
N ASP A 95 -6.59 -6.96 -2.92
CA ASP A 95 -6.81 -8.32 -3.44
C ASP A 95 -8.04 -8.49 -4.36
N LYS A 96 -8.96 -7.53 -4.35
CA LYS A 96 -10.13 -7.52 -5.25
C LYS A 96 -9.75 -7.30 -6.72
#